data_AF-A0A7Y7P445-F1
#
_entry.id   AF-A0A7Y7P445-F1
#
_cell.length_a   1.000
_cell.length_b   1.000
_cell.length_c   1.000
_cell.angle_alpha   90.00
_cell.angle_beta   90.00
_cell.angle_gamma   90.00
#
_symmetry.space_group_name_H-M   'P 1'
#
loop_
_entity.id
_entity.type
_entity.pdbx_description
1 polymer ?
#
loop_
_entity_poly.entity_id
_entity_poly.type
_entity_poly.pdbx_seq_one_letter_code
_entity_poly.pdbx_strand_id
1 'polypeptide(L)'
;MEQIDIIKQIEEFYNSAWDKLIITGSIIFAVFGIIIPFVFQFMQNRILRLQEKEIRINTQEQLEQLKLELQQEIRKEYQEEIKKITEEFDKKSQGLKGMGLHLQGNSHLQAKKYKNATYDFLYAFKLYLIGEDFKNLSTIADLLLKSCFPNITKEDLIDIFQKTDMTIEDYFNQLKEIDKNKHSQTIILDLKYNADKLKIK
;
A
#
# COMPACT_ATOMS: atom_id res chain seq x y z
N MET A 1 90.69 40.42 -53.14
CA MET A 1 89.81 41.10 -52.17
C MET A 1 88.34 40.84 -52.48
N GLU A 2 87.90 40.79 -53.74
CA GLU A 2 86.49 40.49 -54.13
C GLU A 2 85.92 39.16 -53.61
N GLN A 3 86.68 38.05 -53.61
CA GLN A 3 86.14 36.75 -53.14
C GLN A 3 85.83 36.73 -51.64
N ILE A 4 86.53 37.53 -50.84
CA ILE A 4 86.30 37.65 -49.39
C ILE A 4 85.02 38.45 -49.13
N ASP A 5 84.71 39.44 -49.99
CA ASP A 5 83.48 40.22 -49.89
C ASP A 5 82.23 39.40 -50.27
N ILE A 6 82.33 38.51 -51.26
CA ILE A 6 81.21 37.61 -51.64
C ILE A 6 80.88 36.65 -50.50
N ILE A 7 81.88 36.06 -49.84
CA ILE A 7 81.66 35.14 -48.72
C ILE A 7 81.03 35.89 -47.53
N LYS A 8 81.48 37.10 -47.24
CA LYS A 8 80.88 37.96 -46.20
C LYS A 8 79.43 38.33 -46.52
N GLN A 9 79.13 38.69 -47.78
CA GLN A 9 77.76 39.00 -48.19
C GLN A 9 76.83 37.79 -48.10
N ILE A 10 77.33 36.60 -48.43
CA ILE A 10 76.57 35.35 -48.28
C ILE A 10 76.30 35.07 -46.80
N GLU A 11 77.31 35.20 -45.94
CA GLU A 11 77.17 35.01 -44.50
C GLU A 11 76.20 36.03 -43.87
N GLU A 12 76.29 37.30 -44.26
CA GLU A 12 75.36 38.37 -43.86
C GLU A 12 73.93 38.09 -44.36
N PHE A 13 73.77 37.57 -45.58
CA PHE A 13 72.47 37.18 -46.11
C PHE A 13 71.86 36.02 -45.33
N TYR A 14 72.64 34.97 -45.03
CA TYR A 14 72.17 33.82 -44.24
C TYR A 14 71.83 34.23 -42.82
N ASN A 15 72.67 35.05 -42.16
CA ASN A 15 72.39 35.56 -40.82
C ASN A 15 71.15 36.46 -40.81
N SER A 16 70.98 37.34 -41.80
CA SER A 16 69.79 38.18 -41.95
C SER A 16 68.51 37.37 -42.20
N ALA A 17 68.61 36.33 -43.04
CA ALA A 17 67.48 35.43 -43.32
C ALA A 17 67.11 34.61 -42.07
N TRP A 18 68.11 34.15 -41.31
CA TRP A 18 67.92 33.43 -40.06
C TRP A 18 67.28 34.31 -38.97
N ASP A 19 67.76 35.54 -38.79
CA ASP A 19 67.19 36.50 -37.85
C ASP A 19 65.75 36.85 -38.22
N LYS A 20 65.45 37.07 -39.51
CA LYS A 20 64.08 37.30 -39.99
C LYS A 20 63.18 36.09 -39.74
N LEU A 21 63.68 34.87 -39.89
CA LEU A 21 62.94 33.64 -39.62
C LEU A 21 62.67 33.50 -38.11
N ILE A 22 63.66 33.75 -37.25
CA ILE A 22 63.50 33.73 -35.80
C ILE A 22 62.47 34.78 -35.36
N ILE A 23 62.57 36.01 -35.86
CA ILE A 23 61.65 37.10 -35.52
C ILE A 23 60.24 36.77 -35.99
N THR A 24 60.08 36.34 -37.26
CA THR A 24 58.77 35.99 -37.83
C THR A 24 58.16 34.80 -37.10
N GLY A 25 58.94 33.76 -36.81
CA GLY A 25 58.51 32.61 -36.03
C GLY A 25 58.09 33.01 -34.61
N SER A 26 58.87 33.85 -33.93
CA SER A 26 58.57 34.33 -32.58
C SER A 26 57.28 35.14 -32.53
N ILE A 27 57.03 36.00 -33.52
CA ILE A 27 55.77 36.75 -33.63
C ILE A 27 54.59 35.79 -33.82
N ILE A 28 54.71 34.79 -34.69
CA ILE A 28 53.67 33.80 -34.92
C ILE A 28 53.37 33.01 -33.64
N PHE A 29 54.41 32.55 -32.93
CA PHE A 29 54.24 31.86 -31.64
C PHE A 29 53.63 32.76 -30.57
N ALA A 30 54.01 34.03 -30.49
CA ALA A 30 53.40 34.99 -29.57
C ALA A 30 51.91 35.21 -29.87
N VAL A 31 51.56 35.33 -31.16
CA VAL A 31 50.16 35.48 -31.60
C VAL A 31 49.35 34.22 -31.29
N PHE A 32 49.85 33.02 -31.60
CA PHE A 32 49.18 31.76 -31.25
C PHE A 32 49.08 31.56 -29.73
N GLY A 33 50.12 31.93 -28.97
CA GLY A 33 50.13 31.89 -27.51
C GLY A 33 49.04 32.76 -26.88
N ILE A 34 48.60 33.81 -27.57
CA ILE A 34 47.49 34.67 -27.13
C ILE A 34 46.15 34.13 -27.66
N ILE A 35 46.04 33.81 -28.95
CA ILE A 35 44.77 33.44 -29.61
C ILE A 35 44.24 32.07 -29.17
N ILE A 36 45.11 31.05 -29.04
CA ILE A 36 44.68 29.68 -28.71
C ILE A 36 43.94 29.63 -27.36
N PRO A 37 44.43 30.25 -26.27
CA PRO A 37 43.69 30.32 -25.01
C PRO A 37 42.28 30.92 -25.14
N PHE A 38 42.10 31.98 -25.94
CA PHE A 38 40.78 32.58 -26.15
C PHE A 38 39.81 31.63 -26.86
N VAL A 39 40.28 30.92 -27.90
CA VAL A 39 39.46 29.93 -28.61
C VAL A 39 39.10 28.78 -27.66
N PHE A 40 40.08 28.27 -26.90
CA PHE A 40 39.86 27.20 -25.94
C PHE A 40 38.86 27.62 -24.85
N GLN A 41 39.01 28.83 -24.29
CA GLN A 41 38.09 29.40 -23.31
C GLN A 41 36.68 29.55 -23.87
N PHE A 42 36.53 29.98 -25.13
CA PHE A 42 35.22 30.08 -25.78
C PHE A 42 34.56 28.71 -25.93
N MET A 43 35.30 27.69 -26.36
CA MET A 43 34.80 26.33 -26.48
C MET A 43 34.43 25.74 -25.12
N GLN A 44 35.27 25.91 -24.10
CA GLN A 44 35.03 25.42 -22.76
C GLN A 44 33.78 26.07 -22.15
N ASN A 45 33.61 27.38 -22.30
CA ASN A 45 32.40 28.08 -21.84
C ASN A 45 31.14 27.57 -22.54
N ARG A 46 31.22 27.25 -23.83
CA ARG A 46 30.08 26.67 -24.56
C ARG A 46 29.74 25.27 -24.04
N ILE A 47 30.75 24.42 -23.81
CA ILE A 47 30.56 23.07 -23.27
C ILE A 47 29.97 23.13 -21.86
N LEU A 48 30.50 23.98 -20.99
CA LEU A 48 29.99 24.16 -19.62
C LEU A 48 28.52 24.57 -19.60
N ARG A 49 28.11 25.51 -20.46
CA ARG A 49 26.70 25.91 -20.57
C ARG A 49 25.80 24.77 -21.03
N LEU A 50 26.27 23.92 -21.94
CA LEU A 50 25.52 22.75 -22.40
C LEU A 50 25.38 21.72 -21.29
N GLN A 51 26.47 21.42 -20.56
CA GLN A 51 26.47 20.53 -19.40
C GLN A 51 25.57 21.06 -18.28
N GLU A 52 25.63 22.35 -17.97
CA GLU A 52 24.76 22.97 -16.97
C GLU A 52 23.28 22.82 -17.34
N LYS A 53 22.95 23.04 -18.63
CA LYS A 53 21.59 22.84 -19.13
C LYS A 53 21.14 21.39 -19.02
N GLU A 54 22.00 20.44 -19.40
CA GLU A 54 21.72 19.01 -19.31
C GLU A 54 21.53 18.56 -17.85
N ILE A 55 22.43 18.98 -16.95
CA ILE A 55 22.32 18.72 -15.51
C ILE A 55 21.01 19.30 -14.97
N ARG A 56 20.65 20.53 -15.34
CA ARG A 56 19.40 21.14 -14.89
C ARG A 56 18.18 20.36 -15.37
N ILE A 57 18.15 19.95 -16.64
CA ILE A 57 17.04 19.16 -17.21
C ILE A 57 16.94 17.82 -16.51
N ASN A 58 18.03 17.06 -16.41
CA ASN A 58 18.07 15.75 -15.77
C ASN A 58 17.65 15.85 -14.28
N THR A 59 18.15 16.87 -13.57
CA THR A 59 17.76 17.13 -12.17
C THR A 59 16.26 17.42 -12.05
N GLN A 60 15.69 18.21 -12.96
CA GLN A 60 14.26 18.50 -12.97
C GLN A 60 13.43 17.25 -13.26
N GLU A 61 13.86 16.43 -14.22
CA GLU A 61 13.20 15.16 -14.55
C GLU A 61 13.24 14.17 -13.37
N GLN A 62 14.40 14.03 -12.72
CA GLN A 62 14.54 13.20 -11.53
C GLN A 62 13.69 13.69 -10.36
N LEU A 63 13.60 15.01 -10.16
CA LEU A 63 12.73 15.59 -9.12
C LEU A 63 11.25 15.32 -9.40
N GLU A 64 10.81 15.43 -10.65
CA GLU A 64 9.42 15.14 -11.01
C GLU A 64 9.12 13.64 -10.89
N GLN A 65 10.05 12.76 -11.27
CA GLN A 65 9.93 11.32 -11.04
C GLN A 65 9.82 11.00 -9.55
N LEU A 66 10.71 11.54 -8.72
CA LEU A 66 10.69 11.34 -7.28
C LEU A 66 9.39 11.83 -6.65
N LYS A 67 8.85 12.98 -7.10
CA LYS A 67 7.53 13.47 -6.65
C LYS A 67 6.42 12.50 -7.01
N LEU A 68 6.43 11.95 -8.23
CA LEU A 68 5.41 10.98 -8.67
C LEU A 68 5.49 9.68 -7.87
N GLU A 69 6.69 9.15 -7.65
CA GLU A 69 6.93 7.96 -6.82
C GLU A 69 6.45 8.18 -5.38
N LEU A 70 6.83 9.31 -4.78
CA LEU A 70 6.40 9.66 -3.42
C LEU A 70 4.88 9.82 -3.34
N GLN A 71 4.24 10.46 -4.32
CA GLN A 71 2.78 10.56 -4.37
C GLN A 71 2.09 9.19 -4.48
N GLN A 72 2.68 8.26 -5.24
CA GLN A 72 2.14 6.90 -5.36
C GLN A 72 2.30 6.10 -4.07
N GLU A 73 3.46 6.20 -3.42
CA GLU A 73 3.74 5.53 -2.15
C GLU A 73 2.81 6.05 -1.05
N ILE A 74 2.72 7.38 -0.90
CA ILE A 74 1.79 8.02 0.03
C ILE A 74 0.36 7.57 -0.25
N ARG A 75 -0.10 7.60 -1.52
CA ARG A 75 -1.46 7.17 -1.87
C ARG A 75 -1.70 5.71 -1.46
N LYS A 76 -0.72 4.82 -1.68
CA LYS A 76 -0.83 3.41 -1.33
C LYS A 76 -0.92 3.22 0.18
N GLU A 77 -0.08 3.88 0.96
CA GLU A 77 -0.09 3.83 2.43
C GLU A 77 -1.44 4.32 2.98
N TYR A 78 -1.94 5.47 2.51
CA TYR A 78 -3.26 5.97 2.90
C TYR A 78 -4.39 5.02 2.52
N GLN A 79 -4.34 4.39 1.33
CA GLN A 79 -5.36 3.42 0.92
C GLN A 79 -5.36 2.17 1.82
N GLU A 80 -4.18 1.69 2.21
CA GLU A 80 -4.05 0.56 3.13
C GLU A 80 -4.56 0.90 4.53
N GLU A 81 -4.26 2.11 5.03
CA GLU A 81 -4.74 2.58 6.34
C GLU A 81 -6.26 2.80 6.35
N ILE A 82 -6.82 3.45 5.33
CA ILE A 82 -8.27 3.62 5.17
C ILE A 82 -8.97 2.26 5.12
N LYS A 83 -8.39 1.29 4.41
CA LYS A 83 -8.94 -0.07 4.34
C LYS A 83 -8.99 -0.72 5.73
N LYS A 84 -7.89 -0.65 6.50
CA LYS A 84 -7.85 -1.18 7.88
C LYS A 84 -8.88 -0.52 8.78
N ILE A 85 -8.98 0.81 8.75
CA ILE A 85 -9.96 1.57 9.54
C ILE A 85 -11.40 1.16 9.15
N THR A 86 -11.67 1.00 7.86
CA THR A 86 -12.99 0.59 7.37
C THR A 86 -13.34 -0.82 7.85
N GLU A 87 -12.39 -1.77 7.78
CA GLU A 87 -12.57 -3.13 8.27
C GLU A 87 -12.82 -3.19 9.78
N GLU A 88 -12.07 -2.42 10.57
CA GLU A 88 -12.27 -2.31 12.03
C GLU A 88 -13.61 -1.66 12.39
N PHE A 89 -13.98 -0.60 11.66
CA PHE A 89 -15.26 0.06 11.83
C PHE A 89 -16.43 -0.88 11.52
N ASP A 90 -16.35 -1.62 10.43
CA ASP A 90 -17.34 -2.61 10.04
C ASP A 90 -17.47 -3.70 11.11
N LYS A 91 -16.37 -4.26 11.61
CA LYS A 91 -16.39 -5.23 12.72
C LYS A 91 -17.12 -4.69 13.94
N LYS A 92 -16.78 -3.46 14.36
CA LYS A 92 -17.42 -2.80 15.51
C LYS A 92 -18.91 -2.52 15.28
N SER A 93 -19.26 -2.11 14.06
CA SER A 93 -20.65 -1.92 13.63
C SER A 93 -21.46 -3.22 13.71
N GLN A 94 -20.89 -4.35 13.28
CA GLN A 94 -21.54 -5.66 13.44
C GLN A 94 -21.71 -6.04 14.91
N GLY A 95 -20.70 -5.80 15.76
CA GLY A 95 -20.82 -6.01 17.21
C GLY A 95 -21.95 -5.20 17.85
N LEU A 96 -22.12 -3.94 17.46
CA LEU A 96 -23.23 -3.08 17.93
C LEU A 96 -24.60 -3.59 17.46
N LYS A 97 -24.72 -4.02 16.20
CA LYS A 97 -25.95 -4.65 15.70
C LYS A 97 -26.26 -5.94 16.48
N GLY A 98 -25.22 -6.74 16.75
CA GLY A 98 -25.30 -7.93 17.60
C GLY A 98 -25.83 -7.61 18.99
N MET A 99 -25.36 -6.51 19.60
CA MET A 99 -25.85 -6.03 20.90
C MET A 99 -27.33 -5.65 20.87
N GLY A 100 -27.81 -5.02 19.81
CA GLY A 100 -29.24 -4.72 19.65
C GLY A 100 -30.10 -5.98 19.68
N LEU A 101 -29.72 -7.00 18.91
CA LEU A 101 -30.41 -8.29 18.88
C LEU A 101 -30.26 -9.06 20.19
N HIS A 102 -29.11 -9.00 20.84
CA HIS A 102 -28.91 -9.59 22.17
C HIS A 102 -29.91 -8.99 23.19
N LEU A 103 -30.06 -7.67 23.23
CA LEU A 103 -31.02 -7.01 24.12
C LEU A 103 -32.47 -7.41 23.78
N GLN A 104 -32.81 -7.49 22.50
CA GLN A 104 -34.12 -7.93 22.04
C GLN A 104 -34.41 -9.39 22.44
N GLY A 105 -33.44 -10.28 22.24
CA GLY A 105 -33.51 -11.68 22.64
C GLY A 105 -33.68 -11.83 24.15
N ASN A 106 -32.99 -11.03 24.95
CA ASN A 106 -33.17 -10.99 26.41
C ASN A 106 -34.59 -10.57 26.80
N SER A 107 -35.15 -9.55 26.13
CA SER A 107 -36.55 -9.15 26.35
C SER A 107 -37.54 -10.28 26.00
N HIS A 108 -37.32 -10.98 24.87
CA HIS A 108 -38.13 -12.14 24.51
C HIS A 108 -37.99 -13.30 25.50
N LEU A 109 -36.78 -13.56 26.00
CA LEU A 109 -36.50 -14.61 26.97
C LEU A 109 -37.21 -14.33 28.30
N GLN A 110 -37.16 -13.08 28.79
CA GLN A 110 -37.89 -12.65 30.00
C GLN A 110 -39.40 -12.82 29.84
N ALA A 111 -39.93 -12.59 28.64
CA ALA A 111 -41.33 -12.83 28.30
C ALA A 111 -41.66 -14.32 28.03
N LYS A 112 -40.71 -15.25 28.22
CA LYS A 112 -40.83 -16.69 27.93
C LYS A 112 -41.18 -17.00 26.47
N LYS A 113 -40.88 -16.09 25.54
CA LYS A 113 -41.04 -16.28 24.09
C LYS A 113 -39.78 -16.93 23.52
N TYR A 114 -39.53 -18.19 23.87
CA TYR A 114 -38.26 -18.88 23.60
C TYR A 114 -37.91 -18.94 22.12
N LYS A 115 -38.88 -19.18 21.22
CA LYS A 115 -38.67 -19.18 19.77
C LYS A 115 -38.11 -17.85 19.25
N ASN A 116 -38.70 -16.73 19.67
CA ASN A 116 -38.24 -15.41 19.28
C ASN A 116 -36.87 -15.09 19.89
N ALA A 117 -36.64 -15.48 21.14
CA ALA A 117 -35.33 -15.33 21.78
C ALA A 117 -34.24 -16.12 21.04
N THR A 118 -34.54 -17.37 20.63
CA THR A 118 -33.62 -18.17 19.82
C THR A 118 -33.28 -17.50 18.50
N TYR A 119 -34.28 -16.95 17.80
CA TYR A 119 -34.07 -16.20 16.56
C TYR A 119 -33.09 -15.05 16.79
N ASP A 120 -33.39 -14.15 17.73
CA ASP A 120 -32.57 -12.98 17.99
C ASP A 120 -31.14 -13.36 18.43
N PHE A 121 -31.01 -14.38 19.29
CA PHE A 121 -29.72 -14.86 19.76
C PHE A 121 -28.89 -15.54 18.67
N LEU A 122 -29.47 -16.33 17.77
CA LEU A 122 -28.73 -16.89 16.63
C LEU A 122 -28.19 -15.76 15.73
N TYR A 123 -29.01 -14.75 15.45
CA TYR A 123 -28.53 -13.62 14.67
C TYR A 123 -27.47 -12.81 15.41
N ALA A 124 -27.65 -12.54 16.69
CA ALA A 124 -26.63 -11.90 17.53
C ALA A 124 -25.31 -12.69 17.53
N PHE A 125 -25.38 -14.02 17.63
CA PHE A 125 -24.22 -14.91 17.58
C PHE A 125 -23.44 -14.73 16.27
N LYS A 126 -24.13 -14.76 15.12
CA LYS A 126 -23.52 -14.53 13.80
C LYS A 126 -22.84 -13.16 13.72
N LEU A 127 -23.50 -12.11 14.21
CA LEU A 127 -22.97 -10.75 14.18
C LEU A 127 -21.75 -10.57 15.09
N TYR A 128 -21.77 -11.15 16.29
CA TYR A 128 -20.61 -11.17 17.18
C TYR A 128 -19.45 -11.97 16.62
N LEU A 129 -19.72 -13.05 15.88
CA LEU A 129 -18.69 -13.81 15.20
C LEU A 129 -18.01 -12.98 14.09
N ILE A 130 -18.79 -12.26 13.28
CA ILE A 130 -18.26 -11.35 12.25
C ILE A 130 -17.50 -10.18 12.89
N GLY A 131 -18.02 -9.64 14.00
CA GLY A 131 -17.41 -8.54 14.73
C GLY A 131 -16.24 -8.93 15.64
N GLU A 132 -15.88 -10.23 15.70
CA GLU A 132 -14.85 -10.79 16.58
C GLU A 132 -15.05 -10.47 18.08
N ASP A 133 -16.30 -10.30 18.50
CA ASP A 133 -16.66 -10.07 19.91
C ASP A 133 -16.89 -11.42 20.62
N PHE A 134 -15.79 -12.13 20.85
CA PHE A 134 -15.82 -13.49 21.39
C PHE A 134 -16.43 -13.57 22.80
N LYS A 135 -16.31 -12.50 23.59
CA LYS A 135 -16.89 -12.46 24.94
C LYS A 135 -18.42 -12.54 24.86
N ASN A 136 -19.03 -11.67 24.06
CA ASN A 136 -20.48 -11.67 23.91
C ASN A 136 -20.97 -12.90 23.14
N LEU A 137 -20.17 -13.41 22.20
CA LEU A 137 -20.45 -14.67 21.50
C LEU A 137 -20.59 -15.84 22.50
N SER A 138 -19.66 -15.99 23.44
CA SER A 138 -19.77 -17.03 24.48
C SER A 138 -21.00 -16.87 25.37
N THR A 139 -21.35 -15.63 25.72
CA THR A 139 -22.58 -15.36 26.50
C THR A 139 -23.84 -15.77 25.74
N ILE A 140 -23.93 -15.42 24.45
CA ILE A 140 -25.07 -15.79 23.61
C ILE A 140 -25.16 -17.32 23.44
N ALA A 141 -24.03 -18.00 23.26
CA ALA A 141 -24.02 -19.46 23.18
C ALA A 141 -24.57 -20.09 24.46
N ASP A 142 -24.17 -19.58 25.63
CA ASP A 142 -24.66 -20.09 26.91
C ASP A 142 -26.18 -19.89 27.06
N LEU A 143 -26.70 -18.73 26.66
CA LEU A 143 -28.14 -18.45 26.66
C LEU A 143 -28.90 -19.38 25.71
N LEU A 144 -28.37 -19.60 24.51
CA LEU A 144 -28.93 -20.54 23.54
C LEU A 144 -29.01 -21.96 24.12
N LEU A 145 -27.90 -22.45 24.65
CA LEU A 145 -27.77 -23.82 25.15
C LEU A 145 -28.57 -24.08 26.43
N LYS A 146 -28.55 -23.15 27.39
CA LYS A 146 -29.17 -23.36 28.71
C LYS A 146 -30.60 -22.89 28.82
N SER A 147 -31.00 -21.88 28.04
CA SER A 147 -32.30 -21.23 28.20
C SER A 147 -33.22 -21.45 27.00
N CYS A 148 -32.70 -21.38 25.77
CA CYS A 148 -33.53 -21.46 24.57
C CYS A 148 -33.76 -22.89 24.09
N PHE A 149 -32.70 -23.63 23.73
CA PHE A 149 -32.79 -24.99 23.18
C PHE A 149 -33.58 -25.97 24.05
N PRO A 150 -33.50 -25.94 25.40
CA PRO A 150 -34.33 -26.82 26.22
C PRO A 150 -35.85 -26.56 26.12
N ASN A 151 -36.25 -25.38 25.61
CA ASN A 151 -37.63 -24.90 25.61
C ASN A 151 -38.22 -24.71 24.21
N ILE A 152 -37.52 -25.12 23.14
CA ILE A 152 -38.03 -25.09 21.76
C ILE A 152 -38.00 -26.50 21.15
N THR A 153 -38.77 -26.71 20.08
CA THR A 153 -38.75 -27.96 19.31
C THR A 153 -37.92 -27.83 18.03
N LYS A 154 -37.69 -28.95 17.36
CA LYS A 154 -37.01 -28.94 16.06
C LYS A 154 -37.82 -28.20 14.99
N GLU A 155 -39.14 -28.30 15.03
CA GLU A 155 -40.06 -27.59 14.13
C GLU A 155 -39.96 -26.07 14.32
N ASP A 156 -39.83 -25.60 15.56
CA ASP A 156 -39.63 -24.18 15.84
C ASP A 156 -38.33 -23.66 15.24
N LEU A 157 -37.26 -24.46 15.33
CA LEU A 157 -35.97 -24.12 14.75
C LEU A 157 -36.03 -24.11 13.22
N ILE A 158 -36.74 -25.07 12.60
CA ILE A 158 -36.98 -25.10 11.16
C ILE A 158 -37.75 -23.85 10.71
N ASP A 159 -38.82 -23.45 11.41
CA ASP A 159 -39.58 -22.22 11.09
C ASP A 159 -38.72 -20.95 11.21
N ILE A 160 -37.81 -20.89 12.19
CA ILE A 160 -36.84 -19.80 12.31
C ILE A 160 -36.00 -19.68 11.03
N PHE A 161 -35.50 -20.79 10.51
CA PHE A 161 -34.61 -20.79 9.35
C PHE A 161 -35.36 -20.71 8.00
N GLN A 162 -36.61 -21.18 7.93
CA GLN A 162 -37.47 -21.02 6.74
C GLN A 162 -37.70 -19.55 6.39
N LYS A 163 -37.77 -18.65 7.38
CA LYS A 163 -37.89 -17.20 7.14
C LYS A 163 -36.65 -16.57 6.48
N THR A 164 -35.59 -17.36 6.33
CA THR A 164 -34.25 -16.91 5.93
C THR A 164 -33.72 -17.69 4.73
N ASP A 165 -34.56 -18.54 4.12
CA ASP A 165 -34.23 -19.44 3.02
C ASP A 165 -32.95 -20.28 3.27
N MET A 166 -32.67 -20.61 4.52
CA MET A 166 -31.51 -21.42 4.92
C MET A 166 -31.95 -22.68 5.64
N THR A 167 -31.16 -23.74 5.57
CA THR A 167 -31.29 -24.89 6.49
C THR A 167 -30.46 -24.66 7.76
N ILE A 168 -30.75 -25.46 8.80
CA ILE A 168 -29.93 -25.49 10.03
C ILE A 168 -28.46 -25.80 9.69
N GLU A 169 -28.24 -26.75 8.78
CA GLU A 169 -26.91 -27.16 8.34
C GLU A 169 -26.17 -26.01 7.63
N ASP A 170 -26.85 -25.32 6.70
CA ASP A 170 -26.28 -24.20 5.96
C ASP A 170 -25.86 -23.08 6.90
N TYR A 171 -26.69 -22.77 7.89
CA TYR A 171 -26.38 -21.74 8.87
C TYR A 171 -25.12 -22.05 9.67
N PHE A 172 -24.98 -23.27 10.21
CA PHE A 172 -23.79 -23.64 10.97
C PHE A 172 -22.53 -23.79 10.09
N ASN A 173 -22.68 -24.16 8.82
CA ASN A 173 -21.56 -24.17 7.88
C ASN A 173 -21.10 -22.75 7.55
N GLN A 174 -22.03 -21.80 7.35
CA GLN A 174 -21.68 -20.38 7.21
C GLN A 174 -20.92 -19.85 8.44
N LEU A 175 -21.34 -20.22 9.66
CA LEU A 175 -20.61 -19.81 10.86
C LEU A 175 -19.17 -20.34 10.87
N LYS A 176 -18.93 -21.58 10.42
CA LYS A 176 -17.56 -22.13 10.30
C LYS A 176 -16.72 -21.40 9.26
N GLU A 177 -17.32 -20.98 8.15
CA GLU A 177 -16.62 -20.20 7.12
C GLU A 177 -16.27 -18.79 7.58
N ILE A 178 -17.12 -18.19 8.41
CA ILE A 178 -16.87 -16.87 9.03
C ILE A 178 -15.74 -16.98 10.07
N ASP A 179 -15.71 -18.06 10.87
CA ASP A 179 -14.66 -18.31 11.88
C ASP A 179 -13.33 -18.78 11.24
N LYS A 180 -12.73 -17.94 10.39
CA LYS A 180 -11.49 -18.24 9.66
C LYS A 180 -10.35 -18.69 10.58
N ASN A 181 -10.27 -18.11 11.77
CA ASN A 181 -9.22 -18.39 12.75
C ASN A 181 -9.58 -19.53 13.72
N LYS A 182 -10.72 -20.20 13.50
CA LYS A 182 -11.20 -21.35 14.28
C LYS A 182 -11.34 -21.11 15.79
N HIS A 183 -11.54 -19.86 16.21
CA HIS A 183 -11.61 -19.50 17.63
C HIS A 183 -12.88 -20.00 18.30
N SER A 184 -13.97 -20.11 17.55
CA SER A 184 -15.31 -20.43 18.05
C SER A 184 -15.80 -21.80 17.56
N GLN A 185 -14.95 -22.60 16.91
CA GLN A 185 -15.36 -23.89 16.33
C GLN A 185 -16.03 -24.83 17.35
N THR A 186 -15.48 -24.95 18.56
CA THR A 186 -16.08 -25.80 19.60
C THR A 186 -17.48 -25.31 19.95
N ILE A 187 -17.66 -24.00 20.14
CA ILE A 187 -18.96 -23.40 20.46
C ILE A 187 -19.96 -23.64 19.32
N ILE A 188 -19.53 -23.48 18.07
CA ILE A 188 -20.36 -23.71 16.87
C ILE A 188 -20.79 -25.19 16.80
N LEU A 189 -19.88 -26.12 17.05
CA LEU A 189 -20.16 -27.55 17.06
C LEU A 189 -21.12 -27.94 18.20
N ASP A 190 -20.96 -27.37 19.39
CA ASP A 190 -21.84 -27.60 20.53
C ASP A 190 -23.26 -27.08 20.26
N LEU A 191 -23.37 -25.89 19.67
CA LEU A 191 -24.66 -25.34 19.25
C LEU A 191 -25.33 -26.23 18.19
N LYS A 192 -24.58 -26.67 17.19
CA LYS A 192 -25.08 -27.58 16.15
C LYS A 192 -25.58 -28.90 16.74
N TYR A 193 -24.78 -29.52 17.60
CA TYR A 193 -25.12 -30.78 18.24
C TYR A 193 -26.41 -30.69 19.06
N ASN A 194 -26.58 -29.60 19.81
CA ASN A 194 -27.80 -29.40 20.61
C ASN A 194 -29.01 -29.07 19.74
N ALA A 195 -28.83 -28.31 18.65
CA ALA A 195 -29.86 -28.07 17.65
C ALA A 195 -30.34 -29.39 17.00
N ASP A 196 -29.42 -30.29 16.66
CA ASP A 196 -29.75 -31.58 16.05
C ASP A 196 -30.54 -32.51 16.98
N LYS A 197 -30.27 -32.40 18.29
CA LYS A 197 -30.90 -33.15 19.38
C LYS A 197 -32.27 -32.64 19.82
N LEU A 198 -32.73 -31.51 19.28
CA LEU A 198 -34.05 -31.00 19.61
C LEU A 198 -35.12 -32.04 19.28
N LYS A 199 -36.08 -32.21 20.20
CA LYS A 199 -37.17 -33.15 20.02
C LYS A 199 -38.07 -32.67 18.87
N ILE A 200 -38.49 -33.62 18.04
CA ILE A 200 -39.59 -33.45 17.10
C ILE A 200 -40.87 -33.65 17.90
N LYS A 201 -41.82 -32.71 17.80
CA LYS A 201 -43.09 -32.79 18.55
C LYS A 201 -44.21 -33.40 17.70
#